data_AF-A0AAD9JGL6-F1
#
_entry.id   AF-A0AAD9JGL6-F1
#
_cell.length_a   1.000
_cell.length_b   1.000
_cell.length_c   1.000
_cell.angle_alpha   90.00
_cell.angle_beta   90.00
_cell.angle_gamma   90.00
#
_symmetry.space_group_name_H-M   'P 1'
#
loop_
_entity.id
_entity.type
_entity.pdbx_description
1 polymer ?
#
loop_
_entity_poly.entity_id
_entity_poly.type
_entity_poly.pdbx_seq_one_letter_code
_entity_poly.pdbx_strand_id
1 'polypeptide(L)'
;MNVEHYGIIRDRLDAFISSGFVQTIIKPTLIKHSTATQIDNIYVKMRQLGKLGSGILTVDMSDYLPMFTFMGRRPPRKQAS
;
A
#
# COMPACT_ATOMS: atom_id res chain seq x y z
N MET A 1 6.22 -5.66 -25.46
CA MET A 1 5.47 -5.28 -24.24
C MET A 1 4.16 -6.05 -24.28
N ASN A 2 3.97 -7.05 -23.40
CA ASN A 2 2.94 -8.09 -23.57
C ASN A 2 1.62 -7.68 -22.90
N VAL A 3 0.54 -7.61 -23.68
CA VAL A 3 -0.80 -7.13 -23.26
C VAL A 3 -1.45 -8.06 -22.23
N GLU A 4 -1.16 -9.36 -22.30
CA GLU A 4 -1.71 -10.37 -21.39
C GLU A 4 -1.26 -10.20 -19.93
N HIS A 5 -0.03 -9.71 -19.73
CA HIS A 5 0.53 -9.47 -18.40
C HIS A 5 -0.24 -8.37 -17.65
N TYR A 6 -0.74 -7.37 -18.38
CA TYR A 6 -1.54 -6.28 -17.82
C TYR A 6 -2.95 -6.73 -17.43
N GLY A 7 -3.52 -7.71 -18.14
CA GLY A 7 -4.82 -8.31 -17.80
C GLY A 7 -4.78 -8.94 -16.40
N ILE A 8 -3.76 -9.77 -16.14
CA ILE A 8 -3.61 -10.46 -14.85
C ILE A 8 -3.40 -9.47 -13.68
N ILE A 9 -2.62 -8.40 -13.90
CA ILE A 9 -2.38 -7.39 -12.86
C ILE A 9 -3.66 -6.64 -12.55
N ARG A 10 -4.43 -6.27 -13.58
CA ARG A 10 -5.71 -5.58 -13.42
C ARG A 10 -6.72 -6.45 -12.67
N ASP A 11 -6.88 -7.70 -13.07
CA ASP A 11 -7.82 -8.62 -12.42
C ASP A 11 -7.48 -8.83 -10.94
N ARG A 12 -6.19 -8.90 -10.61
CA ARG A 12 -5.73 -8.97 -9.21
C ARG A 12 -6.02 -7.69 -8.44
N LEU A 13 -5.80 -6.52 -9.04
CA LEU A 13 -6.10 -5.23 -8.42
C LEU A 13 -7.61 -5.10 -8.16
N ASP A 14 -8.44 -5.47 -9.13
CA ASP A 14 -9.90 -5.46 -9.03
C ASP A 14 -10.38 -6.43 -7.92
N ALA A 15 -9.75 -7.61 -7.78
CA ALA A 15 -10.04 -8.55 -6.70
C ALA A 15 -9.68 -7.98 -5.30
N PHE A 16 -8.56 -7.25 -5.19
CA PHE A 16 -8.17 -6.62 -3.93
C PHE A 16 -9.13 -5.49 -3.54
N ILE A 17 -9.45 -4.61 -4.50
CA ILE A 17 -10.34 -3.47 -4.29
C ILE A 17 -11.75 -3.96 -3.92
N SER A 18 -12.31 -4.92 -4.66
CA SER A 18 -13.63 -5.50 -4.38
C SER A 18 -13.69 -6.21 -3.02
N SER A 19 -12.57 -6.76 -2.56
CA SER A 19 -12.44 -7.37 -1.22
C SER A 19 -12.25 -6.34 -0.08
N GLY A 20 -12.25 -5.04 -0.40
CA GLY A 20 -12.11 -3.95 0.56
C GLY A 20 -10.66 -3.73 1.02
N PHE A 21 -9.68 -4.17 0.24
CA PHE A 21 -8.28 -3.81 0.45
C PHE A 21 -7.96 -2.49 -0.28
N VAL A 22 -7.15 -1.67 0.36
CA VAL A 22 -6.64 -0.42 -0.21
C VAL A 22 -5.13 -0.40 -0.15
N GLN A 23 -4.50 0.07 -1.22
CA GLN A 23 -3.06 0.25 -1.28
C GLN A 23 -2.65 1.42 -0.39
N THR A 24 -1.57 1.26 0.39
CA THR A 24 -1.12 2.30 1.32
C THR A 24 0.03 3.14 0.78
N ILE A 25 0.80 2.64 -0.18
CA ILE A 25 1.94 3.36 -0.78
C ILE A 25 1.68 3.52 -2.27
N ILE A 26 1.86 4.75 -2.78
CA ILE A 26 1.70 5.11 -4.21
C ILE A 26 2.96 5.81 -4.75
N LYS A 27 4.06 5.79 -3.99
CA LYS A 27 5.33 6.43 -4.33
C LYS A 27 6.37 5.35 -4.68
N PRO A 28 7.39 5.69 -5.48
CA PRO A 28 8.50 4.79 -5.77
C PRO A 28 9.19 4.29 -4.49
N THR A 29 9.49 3.00 -4.46
CA THR A 29 10.17 2.33 -3.34
C THR A 29 11.56 1.83 -3.74
N LEU A 30 11.89 1.86 -5.03
CA LEU A 30 13.22 1.61 -5.57
C LEU A 30 13.69 2.87 -6.31
N ILE A 31 14.78 3.48 -5.85
CA ILE A 31 15.47 4.56 -6.54
C ILE A 31 16.80 4.03 -7.04
N LYS A 32 16.99 4.09 -8.36
CA LYS A 32 18.28 3.87 -9.02
C LYS A 32 18.79 5.19 -9.59
N HIS A 33 20.03 5.19 -10.07
CA HIS A 33 20.71 6.37 -10.62
C HIS A 33 19.85 7.27 -11.54
N SER A 34 19.01 6.70 -12.41
CA SER A 34 18.18 7.46 -13.36
C SER A 34 16.69 7.11 -13.35
N THR A 35 16.25 6.20 -12.48
CA THR A 35 14.87 5.69 -12.49
C THR A 35 14.35 5.53 -11.07
N ALA A 36 13.08 5.87 -10.87
CA ALA A 36 12.36 5.57 -9.64
C ALA A 36 11.15 4.69 -9.97
N THR A 37 11.06 3.52 -9.35
CA THR A 37 10.00 2.54 -9.62
C THR A 37 9.28 2.17 -8.32
N GLN A 38 7.96 2.06 -8.38
CA GLN A 38 7.19 1.43 -7.33
C GLN A 38 7.15 -0.08 -7.58
N ILE A 39 7.80 -0.86 -6.72
CA ILE A 39 7.82 -2.33 -6.84
C ILE A 39 7.24 -3.02 -5.61
N ASP A 40 7.21 -2.34 -4.47
CA ASP A 40 6.62 -2.86 -3.24
C ASP A 40 5.19 -2.36 -3.07
N ASN A 41 4.32 -3.27 -2.63
CA ASN A 41 2.90 -2.99 -2.46
C ASN A 41 2.43 -3.48 -1.09
N ILE A 42 1.86 -2.57 -0.31
CA ILE A 42 1.20 -2.88 0.96
C ILE A 42 -0.28 -2.59 0.81
N TYR A 43 -1.11 -3.60 1.08
CA TYR A 43 -2.56 -3.51 1.04
C TYR A 43 -3.14 -3.73 2.43
N VAL A 44 -4.10 -2.90 2.84
CA VAL A 44 -4.76 -2.98 4.14
C VAL A 44 -6.27 -3.09 4.00
N LYS A 45 -6.90 -3.87 4.87
CA LYS A 45 -8.36 -4.07 4.84
C LYS A 45 -9.08 -2.91 5.53
N MET A 46 -9.91 -2.17 4.80
CA MET A 46 -10.57 -0.93 5.25
C MET A 46 -11.50 -1.11 6.45
N ARG A 47 -12.07 -2.31 6.68
CA ARG A 47 -13.14 -2.54 7.67
C ARG A 47 -12.77 -2.24 9.13
N GLN A 48 -11.49 -2.14 9.48
CA GLN A 48 -11.04 -1.99 10.88
C GLN A 48 -10.23 -0.72 11.19
N LEU A 49 -10.08 0.20 10.23
CA LEU A 49 -9.16 1.33 10.37
C LEU A 49 -9.88 2.58 10.86
N GLY A 50 -9.41 3.13 11.99
CA GLY A 50 -9.82 4.43 12.51
C GLY A 50 -8.96 5.55 11.94
N LYS A 51 -7.65 5.31 11.84
CA LYS A 51 -6.67 6.14 11.14
C LYS A 51 -5.72 5.23 10.38
N LEU A 52 -5.42 5.57 9.14
CA LEU A 52 -4.40 4.90 8.34
C LEU A 52 -3.42 5.97 7.91
N GLY A 53 -2.14 5.68 8.03
CA GLY A 53 -1.14 6.42 7.29
C GLY A 53 0.09 5.58 7.04
N SER A 54 0.89 6.06 6.13
CA SER A 54 1.97 5.31 5.52
C SER A 54 2.99 6.29 4.99
N GLY A 55 4.22 5.83 4.86
CA GLY A 55 5.30 6.68 4.38
C GLY A 55 6.50 5.87 3.94
N ILE A 56 7.41 6.59 3.30
CA ILE A 56 8.67 6.08 2.82
C ILE A 56 9.77 6.86 3.55
N LEU A 57 10.74 6.15 4.11
CA LEU A 57 11.91 6.75 4.72
C LEU A 57 12.96 6.98 3.62
N THR A 58 13.28 8.24 3.37
CA THR A 58 14.32 8.65 2.41
C THR A 58 15.68 8.72 3.11
N VAL A 59 16.15 7.56 3.58
CA VAL A 59 17.43 7.41 4.25
C VAL A 59 18.44 6.79 3.29
N ASP A 60 19.68 7.28 3.32
CA ASP A 60 20.77 6.77 2.49
C ASP A 60 21.32 5.47 3.08
N MET A 61 20.60 4.37 2.84
CA MET A 61 20.97 3.02 3.28
C MET A 61 21.00 2.03 2.13
N SER A 62 20.12 2.19 1.13
CA SER A 62 20.09 1.38 -0.09
C SER A 62 19.18 2.02 -1.15
N ASP A 63 19.27 1.53 -2.39
CA ASP A 63 18.34 1.84 -3.48
C ASP A 63 16.88 1.49 -3.13
N TYR A 64 16.65 0.53 -2.23
CA TYR A 64 15.32 0.20 -1.71
C TYR A 64 15.00 1.08 -0.50
N LEU A 65 13.94 1.87 -0.63
CA LEU A 65 13.50 2.78 0.41
C LEU A 65 12.62 2.04 1.43
N PRO A 66 12.96 2.09 2.74
CA PRO A 66 12.13 1.50 3.77
C PRO A 66 10.73 2.13 3.79
N MET A 67 9.71 1.30 3.97
CA MET A 67 8.33 1.76 4.11
C MET A 67 7.80 1.49 5.50
N PHE A 68 6.88 2.33 5.95
CA PHE A 68 6.13 2.09 7.17
C PHE A 68 4.64 2.32 6.92
N THR A 69 3.82 1.62 7.70
CA THR A 69 2.37 1.82 7.73
C THR A 69 1.93 1.80 9.19
N PHE A 70 1.18 2.81 9.61
CA PHE A 70 0.56 2.88 10.92
C PHE A 70 -0.95 2.74 10.80
N MET A 71 -1.51 1.94 11.70
CA MET A 71 -2.95 1.66 11.75
C MET A 71 -3.46 1.99 13.14
N GLY A 72 -4.22 3.09 13.24
CA GLY A 72 -4.96 3.44 14.43
C GLY A 72 -6.14 2.48 14.59
N ARG A 73 -6.21 1.80 15.74
CA ARG A 73 -7.38 1.01 16.11
C ARG A 73 -8.57 1.94 16.30
N ARG A 74 -9.74 1.56 15.77
CA ARG A 74 -10.98 2.23 16.18
C ARG A 74 -11.19 1.96 17.67
N PRO A 75 -11.50 2.98 18.50
CA PRO A 75 -11.95 2.71 19.85
C PRO A 75 -13.22 1.85 19.78
N PRO A 76 -13.41 0.90 20.71
CA PRO A 76 -14.64 0.10 20.75
C PRO A 76 -15.84 1.05 20.86
N ARG A 77 -16.86 0.83 20.01
CA ARG A 77 -18.13 1.55 20.13
C ARG A 77 -18.65 1.29 21.55
N LYS A 78 -18.78 2.33 22.37
CA LYS A 78 -19.61 2.24 23.59
C LYS A 78 -21.01 1.88 23.12
N GLN A 79 -21.51 0.69 23.49
CA GLN A 79 -22.92 0.40 23.35
C GLN A 79 -23.64 1.34 24.31
N ALA A 80 -24.49 2.22 23.79
CA ALA A 80 -25.40 2.99 24.62
C ALA A 80 -26.29 1.98 25.36
N SER A 81 -26.20 2.01 26.68
CA SER A 81 -27.05 1.24 27.60
C SER A 81 -28.48 1.78 27.58
#